data_AF-A0A1J5MQI7-F1
#
_entry.id   AF-A0A1J5MQI7-F1
#
_cell.length_a   1.000
_cell.length_b   1.000
_cell.length_c   1.000
_cell.angle_alpha   90.00
_cell.angle_beta   90.00
_cell.angle_gamma   90.00
#
_symmetry.space_group_name_H-M   'P 1'
#
loop_
_entity.id
_entity.type
_entity.pdbx_description
1 polymer ?
#
loop_
_entity_poly.entity_id
_entity_poly.type
_entity_poly.pdbx_seq_one_letter_code
_entity_poly.pdbx_strand_id
1 'polypeptide(L)'
;MKHALAIPLICASLLAAVVPAQAADCYADYKAKQNNPLKLHYGVIQIRGACNKAAAQVEIQSRIAASGWTLLNVMSVFGPEGLQQRKANAGPYYLRF
;
A
#
# COMPACT_ATOMS: atom_id res chain seq x y z
N MET A 1 -10.58 50.33 47.42
CA MET A 1 -9.39 50.91 46.76
C MET A 1 -8.33 49.81 46.62
N LYS A 2 -7.83 49.63 45.39
CA LYS A 2 -6.54 48.98 45.04
C LYS A 2 -6.55 47.44 44.84
N HIS A 3 -6.84 47.11 43.59
CA HIS A 3 -6.39 46.01 42.72
C HIS A 3 -5.28 45.07 43.20
N ALA A 4 -5.43 43.79 42.82
CA ALA A 4 -4.43 42.89 42.19
C ALA A 4 -4.65 41.47 42.71
N LEU A 5 -4.63 40.39 41.95
CA LEU A 5 -4.48 40.15 40.52
C LEU A 5 -4.88 38.67 40.36
N ALA A 6 -5.73 38.37 39.39
CA ALA A 6 -6.11 37.01 39.04
C ALA A 6 -4.87 36.19 38.63
N ILE A 7 -4.77 34.95 39.11
CA ILE A 7 -3.85 33.95 38.55
C ILE A 7 -4.70 32.71 38.20
N PRO A 8 -5.05 32.51 36.92
CA PRO A 8 -5.63 31.26 36.48
C PRO A 8 -4.49 30.26 36.30
N LEU A 9 -4.47 29.18 37.10
CA LEU A 9 -3.53 28.09 36.88
C LEU A 9 -4.04 27.26 35.69
N ILE A 10 -3.38 27.44 34.55
CA ILE A 10 -3.69 26.81 33.27
C ILE A 10 -3.40 25.31 33.35
N CYS A 11 -4.45 24.49 33.28
CA CYS A 11 -4.34 23.05 33.01
C CYS A 11 -3.87 22.83 31.57
N ALA A 12 -2.56 22.69 31.36
CA ALA A 12 -2.00 22.27 30.07
C ALA A 12 -2.05 20.75 29.94
N SER A 13 -3.24 20.21 29.60
CA SER A 13 -3.38 18.82 29.16
C SER A 13 -2.75 18.66 27.77
N LEU A 14 -1.57 18.04 27.74
CA LEU A 14 -0.83 17.71 26.53
C LEU A 14 -1.58 16.59 25.78
N LEU A 15 -2.47 16.96 24.86
CA LEU A 15 -3.08 16.03 23.91
C LEU A 15 -2.01 15.59 22.91
N ALA A 16 -1.39 14.44 23.16
CA ALA A 16 -0.58 13.76 22.17
C ALA A 16 -1.48 13.36 21.00
N ALA A 17 -1.47 14.16 19.94
CA ALA A 17 -2.13 13.82 18.70
C ALA A 17 -1.47 12.55 18.14
N VAL A 18 -2.14 11.41 18.27
CA VAL A 18 -1.79 10.20 17.54
C VAL A 18 -2.11 10.48 16.09
N VAL A 19 -1.12 10.98 15.34
CA VAL A 19 -1.25 11.16 13.91
C VAL A 19 -1.40 9.75 13.33
N PRO A 20 -2.51 9.41 12.65
CA PRO A 20 -2.54 8.16 11.90
C PRO A 20 -1.40 8.26 10.92
N ALA A 21 -0.44 7.32 11.00
CA ALA A 21 0.50 7.11 9.93
C ALA A 21 -0.35 6.78 8.71
N GLN A 22 -0.62 7.78 7.87
CA GLN A 22 -1.14 7.53 6.55
C GLN A 22 -0.05 6.72 5.88
N ALA A 23 -0.24 5.39 5.86
CA ALA A 23 0.63 4.51 5.12
C ALA A 23 0.61 5.07 3.70
N ALA A 24 1.76 5.57 3.24
CA ALA A 24 1.89 6.00 1.86
C ALA A 24 1.38 4.86 0.99
N ASP A 25 0.50 5.17 0.04
CA ASP A 25 -0.06 4.17 -0.86
C ASP A 25 1.08 3.33 -1.45
N CYS A 26 1.11 2.05 -1.12
CA CYS A 26 2.17 1.15 -1.54
C CYS A 26 1.69 0.29 -2.69
N TYR A 27 2.53 0.12 -3.70
CA TYR A 27 2.23 -0.67 -4.86
C TYR A 27 3.34 -1.66 -5.14
N ALA A 28 3.00 -2.73 -5.82
CA ALA A 28 3.96 -3.68 -6.32
C ALA A 28 3.60 -4.05 -7.76
N ASP A 29 4.62 -4.35 -8.53
CA ASP A 29 4.46 -4.94 -9.85
C ASP A 29 5.04 -6.35 -9.85
N TYR A 30 4.38 -7.22 -10.60
CA TYR A 30 4.66 -8.65 -10.52
C TYR A 30 4.41 -9.32 -11.86
N LYS A 31 4.95 -10.53 -11.98
CA LYS A 31 4.66 -11.46 -13.06
C LYS A 31 3.93 -12.66 -12.49
N ALA A 32 2.93 -13.15 -13.22
CA ALA A 32 2.19 -14.35 -12.83
C ALA A 32 1.87 -15.22 -14.06
N LYS A 33 1.57 -16.48 -13.78
CA LYS A 33 1.18 -17.48 -14.79
C LYS A 33 -0.11 -18.19 -14.43
N GLN A 34 -0.86 -18.58 -15.44
CA GLN A 34 -1.90 -19.61 -15.38
C GLN A 34 -1.42 -20.79 -16.21
N ASN A 35 -1.72 -22.01 -15.79
CA ASN A 35 -1.42 -23.21 -16.58
C ASN A 35 -2.72 -23.72 -17.24
N ASN A 36 -2.60 -24.46 -18.34
CA ASN A 36 -3.68 -25.19 -19.01
C ASN A 36 -4.93 -24.36 -19.37
N PRO A 37 -4.86 -23.42 -20.34
CA PRO A 37 -3.71 -23.11 -21.21
C PRO A 37 -2.70 -22.19 -20.53
N LEU A 38 -1.44 -22.25 -20.95
CA LEU A 38 -0.39 -21.37 -20.43
C LEU A 38 -0.70 -19.91 -20.77
N LYS A 39 -0.86 -19.07 -19.75
CA LYS A 39 -0.97 -17.62 -19.88
C LYS A 39 0.03 -16.96 -18.96
N LEU A 40 0.60 -15.86 -19.41
CA LEU A 40 1.49 -15.01 -18.62
C LEU A 40 0.91 -13.60 -18.57
N HIS A 41 1.10 -12.92 -17.45
CA HIS A 41 0.86 -11.49 -17.42
C HIS A 41 1.78 -10.75 -16.46
N TYR A 42 1.89 -9.46 -16.72
CA TYR A 42 2.40 -8.47 -15.80
C TYR A 42 1.21 -7.77 -15.14
N GLY A 43 1.29 -7.51 -13.84
CA GLY A 43 0.25 -6.85 -13.07
C GLY A 43 0.82 -5.80 -12.14
N VAL A 44 -0.03 -4.86 -11.75
CA VAL A 44 0.24 -3.85 -10.72
C VAL A 44 -0.85 -3.95 -9.69
N ILE A 45 -0.51 -3.90 -8.42
CA ILE A 45 -1.43 -4.10 -7.30
C ILE A 45 -1.07 -3.19 -6.15
N GLN A 46 -2.08 -2.66 -5.46
CA GLN A 46 -1.89 -1.93 -4.22
C GLN A 46 -1.67 -2.93 -3.08
N ILE A 47 -0.60 -2.73 -2.31
CA ILE A 47 -0.23 -3.52 -1.14
C ILE A 47 -0.85 -2.88 0.10
N ARG A 48 -1.63 -3.66 0.84
CA ARG A 48 -2.30 -3.22 2.07
C ARG A 48 -1.42 -3.45 3.30
N GLY A 49 -0.50 -4.41 3.22
CA GLY A 49 0.47 -4.70 4.27
C GLY A 49 1.69 -3.77 4.27
N ALA A 50 2.75 -4.22 4.91
CA ALA A 50 4.02 -3.50 4.92
C ALA A 50 4.57 -3.29 3.51
N CYS A 51 5.10 -2.10 3.23
CA CYS A 51 5.62 -1.76 1.90
C CYS A 51 7.01 -2.36 1.64
N ASN A 52 7.08 -3.67 1.56
CA ASN A 52 8.29 -4.42 1.25
C ASN A 52 7.98 -5.67 0.42
N LYS A 53 9.02 -6.22 -0.23
CA LYS A 53 8.87 -7.36 -1.16
C LYS A 53 8.30 -8.62 -0.49
N ALA A 54 8.66 -8.90 0.76
CA ALA A 54 8.22 -10.12 1.46
C ALA A 54 6.71 -10.07 1.74
N ALA A 55 6.23 -8.95 2.29
CA ALA A 55 4.81 -8.73 2.53
C ALA A 55 4.01 -8.70 1.21
N ALA A 56 4.54 -8.02 0.19
CA ALA A 56 3.94 -7.98 -1.14
C ALA A 56 3.80 -9.39 -1.74
N GLN A 57 4.83 -10.24 -1.64
CA GLN A 57 4.78 -11.60 -2.19
C GLN A 57 3.64 -12.42 -1.58
N VAL A 58 3.50 -12.41 -0.25
CA VAL A 58 2.45 -13.16 0.45
C VAL A 58 1.06 -12.63 0.06
N GLU A 59 0.89 -11.31 0.08
CA GLU A 59 -0.40 -10.68 -0.25
C GLU A 59 -0.80 -10.93 -1.71
N ILE A 60 0.12 -10.74 -2.65
CA ILE A 60 -0.13 -10.95 -4.09
C ILE A 60 -0.49 -12.40 -4.35
N GLN A 61 0.31 -13.35 -3.83
CA GLN A 61 0.07 -14.76 -4.03
C GLN A 61 -1.33 -15.16 -3.55
N SER A 62 -1.75 -14.67 -2.39
CA SER A 62 -3.09 -14.92 -1.86
C SER A 62 -4.20 -14.33 -2.73
N ARG A 63 -4.04 -13.09 -3.24
CA ARG A 63 -5.10 -12.38 -3.97
C ARG A 63 -5.31 -12.93 -5.38
N ILE A 64 -4.24 -13.27 -6.08
CA ILE A 64 -4.34 -13.70 -7.49
C ILE A 64 -4.69 -15.20 -7.62
N ALA A 65 -4.40 -16.00 -6.58
CA ALA A 65 -4.68 -17.45 -6.58
C ALA A 65 -6.17 -17.78 -6.77
N ALA A 66 -7.08 -16.96 -6.20
CA ALA A 66 -8.52 -17.14 -6.38
C ALA A 66 -8.97 -17.04 -7.85
N SER A 67 -8.18 -16.38 -8.69
CA SER A 67 -8.39 -16.29 -10.14
C SER A 67 -7.55 -17.29 -10.93
N GLY A 68 -6.96 -18.30 -10.29
CA GLY A 68 -6.15 -19.34 -10.92
C GLY A 68 -4.72 -18.91 -11.30
N TRP A 69 -4.31 -17.69 -10.93
CA TRP A 69 -2.96 -17.22 -11.20
C TRP A 69 -1.97 -17.71 -10.14
N THR A 70 -0.77 -18.06 -10.58
CA THR A 70 0.38 -18.38 -9.75
C THR A 70 1.40 -17.25 -9.86
N LEU A 71 1.78 -16.67 -8.73
CA LEU A 71 2.82 -15.63 -8.66
C LEU A 71 4.16 -16.23 -9.10
N LEU A 72 4.84 -15.55 -10.03
CA LEU A 72 6.19 -15.92 -10.47
C LEU A 72 7.26 -15.08 -9.79
N ASN A 73 7.07 -13.76 -9.75
CA ASN A 73 8.04 -12.85 -9.17
C ASN A 73 7.41 -11.49 -8.85
N VAL A 74 7.83 -10.88 -7.74
CA VAL A 74 7.59 -9.47 -7.42
C VAL A 74 8.78 -8.65 -7.94
N MET A 75 8.54 -7.85 -8.97
CA MET A 75 9.58 -7.10 -9.67
C MET A 75 10.08 -5.95 -8.79
N SER A 76 9.17 -5.07 -8.38
CA SER A 76 9.44 -3.94 -7.50
C SER A 76 8.29 -3.68 -6.56
N VAL A 77 8.60 -2.93 -5.50
CA VAL A 77 7.63 -2.31 -4.59
C VAL A 77 7.94 -0.82 -4.62
N PHE A 78 6.93 0.02 -4.78
CA PHE A 78 7.07 1.43 -5.12
C PHE A 78 5.88 2.26 -4.62
N GLY A 79 6.05 3.59 -4.55
CA GLY A 79 4.99 4.53 -4.16
C GLY A 79 4.13 5.00 -5.34
N PRO A 80 3.18 5.92 -5.12
CA PRO A 80 2.25 6.42 -6.14
C PRO A 80 2.92 6.98 -7.39
N GLU A 81 4.12 7.54 -7.24
CA GLU A 81 4.92 8.13 -8.32
C GLU A 81 5.26 7.14 -9.43
N GLY A 82 5.41 5.85 -9.10
CA GLY A 82 5.74 4.80 -10.06
C GLY A 82 4.53 4.19 -10.79
N LEU A 83 3.32 4.61 -10.42
CA LEU A 83 2.10 3.91 -10.79
C LEU A 83 1.70 4.16 -12.26
N GLN A 84 1.66 5.42 -12.69
CA GLN A 84 1.20 5.78 -14.04
C GLN A 84 2.08 5.17 -15.13
N GLN A 85 3.40 5.12 -14.92
CA GLN A 85 4.34 4.53 -15.89
C GLN A 85 4.08 3.04 -16.17
N ARG A 86 3.47 2.31 -15.24
CA ARG A 86 3.23 0.87 -15.35
C ARG A 86 1.86 0.51 -15.90
N LYS A 87 0.96 1.49 -16.04
CA LYS A 87 -0.42 1.29 -16.47
C LYS A 87 -0.54 0.61 -17.83
N ALA A 88 0.19 1.10 -18.83
CA ALA A 88 0.16 0.54 -20.18
C ALA A 88 0.66 -0.91 -20.21
N ASN A 89 1.74 -1.22 -19.46
CA ASN A 89 2.32 -2.55 -19.40
C ASN A 89 1.42 -3.56 -18.67
N ALA A 90 0.73 -3.12 -17.62
CA ALA A 90 -0.17 -3.98 -16.84
C ALA A 90 -1.52 -4.20 -17.53
N GLY A 91 -1.95 -3.27 -18.39
CA GLY A 91 -3.18 -3.37 -19.17
C GLY A 91 -4.37 -3.79 -18.30
N PRO A 92 -5.03 -4.93 -18.59
CA PRO A 92 -6.20 -5.39 -17.83
C PRO A 92 -5.89 -5.85 -16.39
N TYR A 93 -4.62 -5.94 -16.00
CA TYR A 93 -4.18 -6.35 -14.66
C TYR A 93 -3.62 -5.18 -13.85
N TYR A 94 -3.83 -3.94 -14.30
CA TYR A 94 -3.52 -2.75 -13.55
C TYR A 94 -4.56 -2.54 -12.44
N LEU A 95 -4.13 -2.68 -11.18
CA LEU A 95 -4.94 -2.54 -9.96
C LEU A 95 -6.20 -3.41 -9.93
N ARG A 96 -6.17 -4.54 -10.64
CA ARG A 96 -7.33 -5.43 -10.79
C ARG A 96 -7.56 -6.33 -9.58
N PHE A 97 -6.48 -6.90 -9.06
CA PHE A 97 -6.51 -7.86 -7.96
C PHE A 97 -6.29 -7.16 -6.65
#